data_AF-A0AA39J4L7-F1
#
_entry.id   AF-A0AA39J4L7-F1
#
_cell.length_a   1.000
_cell.length_b   1.000
_cell.length_c   1.000
_cell.angle_alpha   90.00
_cell.angle_beta   90.00
_cell.angle_gamma   90.00
#
_symmetry.space_group_name_H-M   'P 1'
#
loop_
_entity.id
_entity.type
_entity.pdbx_description
1 polymer ?
#
loop_
_entity_poly.entity_id
_entity_poly.type
_entity_poly.pdbx_seq_one_letter_code
_entity_poly.pdbx_strand_id
1 'polypeptide(L)'
;EEFMRKYMWLNSCLPSASALIQVASPHFNLEQVENHAAHYLRTLREWGRRLEKNLTQEMVVKDYPGLNDKQSYESFKRKWMYLFAYAGAGFTKGYITCHMLMFIRENDAPEMCN
;
A
#
# COMPACT_ATOMS: atom_id res chain seq x y z
N GLU A 1 12.13 -4.08 16.36
CA GLU A 1 10.92 -3.74 15.58
C GLU A 1 11.28 -3.43 14.14
N GLU A 2 10.45 -3.88 13.20
CA GLU A 2 10.59 -3.60 11.77
C GLU A 2 10.23 -2.14 11.45
N PHE A 3 10.96 -1.51 10.51
CA PHE A 3 10.81 -0.08 10.18
C PHE A 3 9.37 0.34 9.90
N MET A 4 8.63 -0.44 9.10
CA MET A 4 7.26 -0.11 8.70
C MET A 4 6.32 -0.04 9.89
N ARG A 5 6.40 -1.01 10.81
CA ARG A 5 5.59 -1.02 12.03
C ARG A 5 5.92 0.18 12.91
N LYS A 6 7.21 0.48 13.07
CA LYS A 6 7.62 1.57 13.95
C LYS A 6 7.24 2.97 13.43
N TYR A 7 7.36 3.21 12.11
CA TYR A 7 7.32 4.58 11.57
C TYR A 7 6.18 4.88 10.60
N MET A 8 5.56 3.87 10.00
CA MET A 8 4.51 4.07 8.99
C MET A 8 3.15 3.54 9.46
N TRP A 9 3.11 2.31 9.99
CA TRP A 9 1.86 1.64 10.35
C TRP A 9 2.03 0.74 11.59
N LEU A 10 1.81 1.31 12.78
CA LEU A 10 2.00 0.62 14.07
C LEU A 10 1.33 -0.76 14.15
N ASN A 11 0.13 -0.88 13.59
CA ASN A 11 -0.70 -2.08 13.75
C ASN A 11 -1.01 -2.79 12.43
N SER A 12 -0.28 -2.50 11.34
CA SER A 12 -0.59 -3.14 10.06
C SER A 12 -0.21 -4.62 10.02
N CYS A 13 -1.01 -5.41 9.33
CA CYS A 13 -0.66 -6.74 8.86
C CYS A 13 -0.97 -6.81 7.37
N LEU A 14 -0.14 -7.50 6.59
CA LEU A 14 -0.40 -7.78 5.19
C LEU A 14 -0.83 -9.26 5.09
N PRO A 15 -2.13 -9.57 5.11
CA PRO A 15 -2.59 -10.94 4.99
C PRO A 15 -2.27 -11.50 3.60
N SER A 16 -2.04 -12.82 3.52
CA SER A 16 -1.93 -13.49 2.23
C SER A 16 -3.30 -13.59 1.56
N ALA A 17 -3.32 -13.70 0.22
CA ALA A 17 -4.56 -13.94 -0.53
C ALA A 17 -5.29 -15.19 -0.02
N SER A 18 -4.56 -16.27 0.26
CA SER A 18 -5.12 -17.51 0.81
C SER A 18 -5.77 -17.30 2.17
N ALA A 19 -5.17 -16.50 3.06
CA ALA A 19 -5.76 -16.19 4.37
C ALA A 19 -7.07 -15.41 4.23
N LEU A 20 -7.12 -14.44 3.31
CA LEU A 20 -8.34 -13.69 3.02
C LEU A 20 -9.44 -14.59 2.42
N ILE A 21 -9.08 -15.43 1.45
CA ILE A 21 -10.01 -16.38 0.82
C ILE A 21 -10.58 -17.34 1.87
N GLN A 22 -9.73 -17.93 2.71
CA GLN A 22 -10.15 -18.89 3.74
C GLN A 22 -11.20 -18.30 4.69
N VAL A 23 -11.06 -17.04 5.07
CA VAL A 23 -12.02 -16.36 5.97
C VAL A 23 -13.29 -15.95 5.23
N ALA A 24 -13.21 -15.65 3.94
CA ALA A 24 -14.35 -15.22 3.13
C ALA A 24 -15.22 -16.38 2.61
N SER A 25 -14.62 -17.55 2.31
CA SER A 25 -15.31 -18.70 1.70
C SER A 25 -16.58 -19.20 2.41
N PRO A 26 -16.72 -19.13 3.75
CA PRO A 26 -17.97 -19.50 4.42
C PRO A 26 -19.15 -18.54 4.15
N HIS A 27 -18.87 -17.36 3.60
CA HIS A 27 -19.85 -16.28 3.43
C HIS A 27 -20.07 -15.91 1.96
N PHE A 28 -19.09 -16.16 1.10
CA PHE A 28 -19.10 -15.78 -0.31
C PHE A 28 -18.37 -16.80 -1.18
N ASN A 29 -18.79 -16.88 -2.45
CA ASN A 29 -18.07 -17.63 -3.47
C ASN A 29 -16.97 -16.75 -4.07
N LEU A 30 -15.77 -17.30 -4.19
CA LEU A 30 -14.66 -16.63 -4.86
C LEU A 30 -14.85 -16.72 -6.38
N GLU A 31 -15.01 -15.57 -7.03
CA GLU A 31 -15.20 -15.47 -8.48
C GLU A 31 -13.85 -15.28 -9.19
N GLN A 32 -13.01 -14.37 -8.68
CA GLN A 32 -11.78 -13.98 -9.38
C GLN A 32 -10.66 -13.57 -8.41
N VAL A 33 -9.42 -13.84 -8.82
CA VAL A 33 -8.19 -13.39 -8.15
C VAL A 33 -7.28 -12.72 -9.17
N GLU A 34 -6.97 -11.45 -8.97
CA GLU A 34 -6.00 -10.71 -9.77
C GLU A 34 -4.84 -10.23 -8.89
N ASN A 35 -3.60 -10.29 -9.39
CA ASN A 35 -2.43 -9.77 -8.70
C ASN A 35 -1.78 -8.62 -9.48
N HIS A 36 -1.86 -7.42 -8.93
CA HIS A 36 -1.34 -6.18 -9.51
C HIS A 36 0.01 -5.75 -8.92
N ALA A 37 0.73 -6.63 -8.24
CA ALA A 37 2.03 -6.34 -7.63
C ALA A 37 3.01 -5.65 -8.59
N ALA A 38 3.05 -6.09 -9.85
CA ALA A 38 3.91 -5.53 -10.89
C ALA A 38 3.63 -4.04 -11.18
N HIS A 39 2.36 -3.61 -11.06
CA HIS A 39 1.98 -2.22 -11.27
C HIS A 39 2.32 -1.34 -10.07
N TYR A 40 2.26 -1.90 -8.86
CA TYR A 40 2.48 -1.16 -7.62
C TYR A 40 3.90 -0.58 -7.52
N LEU A 41 4.89 -1.26 -8.10
CA LEU A 41 6.26 -0.74 -8.20
C LEU A 41 6.33 0.60 -8.94
N ARG A 42 5.61 0.73 -10.06
CA ARG A 42 5.54 1.98 -10.83
C ARG A 42 4.89 3.08 -9.98
N THR A 43 3.85 2.74 -9.23
CA THR A 43 3.15 3.67 -8.33
C THR A 43 4.11 4.24 -7.28
N LEU A 44 4.87 3.38 -6.58
CA LEU A 44 5.81 3.83 -5.54
C LEU A 44 6.92 4.73 -6.12
N ARG A 45 7.44 4.40 -7.30
CA ARG A 45 8.44 5.24 -7.98
C ARG A 45 7.88 6.61 -8.33
N GLU A 46 6.66 6.67 -8.85
CA GLU A 46 6.03 7.93 -9.21
C GLU A 46 5.70 8.78 -7.97
N TRP A 47 5.30 8.16 -6.87
CA TRP A 47 5.11 8.84 -5.59
C TRP A 47 6.40 9.43 -5.06
N GLY A 48 7.50 8.66 -5.06
CA GLY A 48 8.82 9.17 -4.68
C GLY A 48 9.25 10.37 -5.51
N ARG A 49 9.15 10.27 -6.84
CA ARG A 49 9.50 11.36 -7.77
C ARG A 49 8.66 12.63 -7.52
N ARG A 50 7.36 12.50 -7.30
CA ARG A 50 6.48 13.64 -7.02
C ARG A 50 6.71 14.24 -5.65
N LEU A 51 6.99 13.41 -4.64
CA LEU A 51 7.32 13.89 -3.30
C LEU A 51 8.62 14.70 -3.34
N GLU A 52 9.66 14.21 -4.01
CA GLU A 52 10.91 14.95 -4.17
C GLU A 52 10.74 16.28 -4.87
N LYS A 53 9.94 16.31 -5.95
CA LYS A 53 9.72 17.49 -6.77
C LYS A 53 8.85 18.55 -6.07
N ASN A 54 7.82 18.13 -5.35
CA ASN A 54 6.74 19.02 -4.93
C ASN A 54 6.69 19.29 -3.43
N LEU A 55 7.28 18.44 -2.58
CA LEU A 55 7.21 18.62 -1.14
C LEU A 55 8.19 19.71 -0.69
N THR A 56 7.65 20.77 -0.08
CA THR A 56 8.45 21.81 0.57
C THR A 56 8.23 21.80 2.09
N GLN A 57 9.18 22.36 2.83
CA GLN A 57 9.10 22.41 4.29
C GLN A 57 7.94 23.31 4.75
N GLU A 58 7.73 24.42 4.06
CA GLU A 58 6.67 25.38 4.36
C GLU A 58 5.28 24.77 4.23
N MET A 59 5.11 23.80 3.32
CA MET A 59 3.84 23.09 3.18
C MET A 59 3.51 22.25 4.42
N VAL A 60 4.49 21.49 4.93
CA VAL A 60 4.26 20.57 6.06
C VAL A 60 4.29 21.28 7.42
N VAL A 61 5.04 22.37 7.55
CA VAL A 61 5.17 23.13 8.81
C VAL A 61 3.85 23.79 9.22
N LYS A 62 2.96 24.09 8.26
CA LYS A 62 1.62 24.63 8.54
C LYS A 62 0.82 23.72 9.48
N ASP A 63 0.86 22.41 9.21
CA ASP A 63 0.11 21.42 9.99
C ASP A 63 0.98 20.78 11.08
N TYR A 64 2.30 20.76 10.89
CA TYR A 64 3.27 20.13 11.78
C TYR A 64 4.42 21.11 12.12
N PRO A 65 4.20 22.09 13.03
CA PRO A 65 5.19 23.11 13.36
C PRO A 65 6.55 22.56 13.84
N GLY A 66 6.56 21.36 14.45
CA GLY A 66 7.78 20.67 14.88
C GLY A 66 8.73 20.28 13.73
N LEU A 67 8.27 20.35 12.47
CA LEU A 67 9.10 20.13 11.29
C LEU A 67 9.76 21.42 10.78
N ASN A 68 9.70 22.54 11.52
CA ASN A 68 10.38 23.78 11.11
C ASN A 68 11.91 23.69 11.25
N ASP A 69 12.41 22.81 12.12
CA ASP A 69 13.81 22.44 12.14
C ASP A 69 14.18 21.61 10.90
N LYS A 70 15.26 22.01 10.23
CA LYS A 70 15.76 21.37 9.01
C LYS A 70 16.06 19.88 9.22
N GLN A 71 16.65 19.52 10.35
CA GLN A 71 17.02 18.12 10.60
C GLN A 71 15.78 17.23 10.78
N SER A 72 14.77 17.74 11.47
CA SER A 72 13.46 17.11 11.67
C SER A 72 12.73 16.92 10.34
N TYR A 73 12.66 17.97 9.52
CA TYR A 73 12.07 17.91 8.18
C TYR A 73 12.77 16.89 7.28
N GLU A 74 14.10 16.93 7.22
CA GLU A 74 14.89 16.01 6.41
C GLU A 74 14.71 14.55 6.88
N SER A 75 14.62 14.33 8.20
CA SER A 75 14.36 13.00 8.75
C SER A 75 12.95 12.50 8.44
N PHE A 76 11.95 13.38 8.45
CA PHE A 76 10.60 13.09 8.00
C PHE A 76 10.60 12.70 6.52
N LYS A 77 11.21 13.51 5.64
CA LYS A 77 11.29 13.25 4.20
C LYS A 77 12.01 11.93 3.91
N ARG A 78 13.13 11.65 4.58
CA ARG A 78 13.89 10.40 4.42
C ARG A 78 13.09 9.15 4.81
N LYS A 79 12.21 9.22 5.81
CA LYS A 79 11.34 8.08 6.16
C LYS A 79 10.42 7.71 5.01
N TRP A 80 9.81 8.70 4.35
CA TRP A 80 8.98 8.48 3.16
C TRP A 80 9.77 7.92 1.98
N MET A 81 10.95 8.47 1.70
CA MET A 81 11.80 7.96 0.64
C MET A 81 12.26 6.51 0.90
N TYR A 82 12.61 6.20 2.15
CA TYR A 82 12.92 4.84 2.56
C TYR A 82 11.72 3.91 2.39
N LEU A 83 10.51 4.36 2.73
CA LEU A 83 9.29 3.58 2.51
C LEU A 83 9.13 3.19 1.04
N PHE A 84 9.25 4.15 0.12
CA PHE A 84 9.08 3.87 -1.31
C PHE A 84 10.12 2.88 -1.83
N ALA A 85 11.39 3.04 -1.44
CA ALA A 85 12.47 2.14 -1.85
C ALA A 85 12.29 0.74 -1.25
N TYR A 86 12.00 0.65 0.05
CA TYR A 86 11.81 -0.61 0.77
C TYR A 86 10.62 -1.39 0.21
N ALA A 87 9.45 -0.75 0.08
CA ALA A 87 8.25 -1.41 -0.45
C ALA A 87 8.44 -1.76 -1.93
N GLY A 88 9.11 -0.90 -2.71
CA GLY A 88 9.46 -1.18 -4.10
C GLY A 88 10.32 -2.44 -4.25
N ALA A 89 11.33 -2.59 -3.40
CA ALA A 89 12.14 -3.82 -3.35
C ALA A 89 11.29 -5.04 -2.94
N GLY A 90 10.37 -4.88 -1.99
CA GLY A 90 9.43 -5.93 -1.59
C GLY A 90 8.57 -6.43 -2.74
N PHE A 91 7.94 -5.53 -3.50
CA PHE A 91 7.15 -5.88 -4.69
C PHE A 91 8.01 -6.49 -5.80
N THR A 92 9.22 -5.96 -6.02
CA THR A 92 10.13 -6.46 -7.07
C THR A 92 10.59 -7.89 -6.81
N LYS A 93 10.80 -8.24 -5.53
CA LYS A 93 11.22 -9.58 -5.10
C LYS A 93 10.05 -10.53 -4.82
N GLY A 94 8.81 -10.06 -4.95
CA GLY A 94 7.61 -10.86 -4.66
C GLY A 94 7.36 -11.13 -3.17
N TYR A 95 8.00 -10.39 -2.26
CA TYR A 95 7.79 -10.53 -0.81
C TYR A 95 6.46 -9.96 -0.35
N ILE A 96 5.93 -8.98 -1.09
CA ILE A 96 4.59 -8.42 -0.90
C ILE A 96 3.85 -8.43 -2.23
N THR A 97 2.54 -8.56 -2.16
CA THR A 97 1.65 -8.69 -3.32
C THR A 97 0.49 -7.72 -3.21
N CYS A 98 -0.24 -7.50 -4.29
CA CYS A 98 -1.40 -6.61 -4.32
C CYS A 98 -2.54 -7.35 -5.02
N HIS A 99 -3.33 -8.08 -4.24
CA HIS A 99 -4.42 -8.89 -4.77
C HIS A 99 -5.74 -8.11 -4.78
N MET A 100 -6.47 -8.19 -5.89
CA MET A 100 -7.90 -7.89 -5.94
C MET A 100 -8.64 -9.22 -5.96
N LEU A 101 -9.56 -9.39 -5.02
CA LEU A 101 -10.38 -10.59 -4.87
C LEU A 101 -11.83 -10.20 -5.14
N MET A 102 -12.45 -10.86 -6.11
CA MET A 102 -13.87 -10.71 -6.40
C MET A 102 -14.64 -11.84 -5.77
N PHE A 103 -15.67 -11.49 -5.01
CA PHE A 103 -16.56 -12.42 -4.34
C PHE A 103 -17.99 -12.14 -4.74
N ILE A 104 -18.76 -13.19 -4.97
CA ILE A 104 -20.21 -13.13 -5.24
C ILE A 104 -20.98 -13.86 -4.15
N ARG A 105 -22.28 -13.57 -4.05
CA ARG A 105 -23.17 -14.33 -3.15
C ARG A 105 -23.59 -15.64 -3.81
N GLU A 106 -24.01 -16.59 -2.99
CA GLU A 106 -24.72 -17.75 -3.50
C GLU A 106 -25.98 -17.31 -4.25
N ASN A 107 -26.21 -17.92 -5.42
CA ASN A 107 -27.32 -17.62 -6.33
C ASN A 107 -27.31 -16.21 -6.96
N ASP A 108 -26.14 -15.57 -7.04
CA ASP A 108 -25.94 -14.36 -7.84
C ASP A 108 -25.90 -14.76 -9.33
N ALA A 109 -27.08 -14.91 -9.94
CA ALA A 109 -27.23 -15.33 -11.34
C ALA A 109 -27.08 -14.12 -12.28
N PRO A 110 -26.27 -14.21 -13.35
CA PRO A 110 -26.15 -13.13 -14.31
C PRO A 110 -27.46 -12.90 -15.05
N GLU A 111 -27.73 -11.65 -15.43
CA GLU A 111 -28.86 -11.33 -16.32
C GLU A 111 -28.69 -12.03 -17.66
N MET A 112 -29.77 -12.64 -18.16
CA MET A 112 -29.78 -13.29 -19.47
C MET A 112 -29.65 -12.22 -20.56
N CYS A 113 -28.71 -12.40 -21.50
CA CYS A 113 -28.64 -11.57 -22.69
C CYS A 113 -29.87 -11.82 -23.56
N ASN A 114 -30.54 -10.74 -24.00
CA ASN A 114 -31.56 -10.80 -25.05
C ASN A 114 -30.96 -11.07 -26.42
#